data_AF-E6S5Z4-F1
#
_entry.id   AF-E6S5Z4-F1
#
_cell.length_a   1.000
_cell.length_b   1.000
_cell.length_c   1.000
_cell.angle_alpha   90.00
_cell.angle_beta   90.00
_cell.angle_gamma   90.00
#
_symmetry.space_group_name_H-M   'P 1'
#
loop_
_entity.id
_entity.type
_entity.pdbx_description
1 polymer ?
#
loop_
_entity_poly.entity_id
_entity_poly.type
_entity_poly.pdbx_seq_one_letter_code
_entity_poly.pdbx_strand_id
1 'polypeptide(L)'
;MTDYVPGRLLVAGFPRTDDAPWLVELRLALAEVGLTFRLTAASRRRTRRLRSTGGRALELLDAMWVSTVVLEPLVGPGVERPEIPQAWWVIERLRSRRPTLADRLSLVETRRPATMGTEPLGLVIGVPA
;
A
#
# COMPACT_ATOMS: atom_id res chain seq x y z
N MET A 1 21.46 2.97 5.65
CA MET A 1 20.83 1.68 5.29
C MET A 1 19.34 1.93 5.11
N THR A 2 18.76 1.52 3.97
CA THR A 2 17.32 1.63 3.73
C THR A 2 16.66 0.37 4.27
N ASP A 3 15.82 0.52 5.29
CA ASP A 3 15.05 -0.59 5.86
C ASP A 3 13.63 -0.52 5.28
N TYR A 4 13.13 -1.61 4.69
CA TYR A 4 11.73 -1.68 4.26
C TYR A 4 10.83 -2.10 5.42
N VAL A 5 9.63 -1.54 5.50
CA VAL A 5 8.66 -1.92 6.54
C VAL A 5 7.99 -3.24 6.17
N PRO A 6 8.16 -4.32 6.95
CA PRO A 6 7.59 -5.63 6.62
C PRO A 6 6.07 -5.57 6.50
N GLY A 7 5.52 -6.27 5.51
CA GLY A 7 4.07 -6.39 5.30
C GLY A 7 3.37 -5.06 4.98
N ARG A 8 4.08 -4.02 4.52
CA ARG A 8 3.46 -2.75 4.12
C ARG A 8 3.82 -2.35 2.71
N LEU A 9 2.83 -1.83 2.01
CA LEU A 9 2.96 -1.29 0.67
C LEU A 9 2.36 0.11 0.58
N LEU A 10 2.90 0.90 -0.34
CA LEU A 10 2.30 2.11 -0.86
C LEU A 10 1.49 1.75 -2.10
N VAL A 11 0.33 2.38 -2.24
CA VAL A 11 -0.53 2.21 -3.41
C VAL A 11 -0.92 3.57 -3.95
N ALA A 12 -0.64 3.78 -5.24
CA ALA A 12 -0.99 4.98 -5.99
C ALA A 12 -2.43 4.92 -6.50
N GLY A 13 -3.10 6.08 -6.48
CA GLY A 13 -4.49 6.25 -6.89
C GLY A 13 -5.41 6.58 -5.72
N PHE A 14 -6.37 7.48 -5.95
CA PHE A 14 -7.33 7.90 -4.94
C PHE A 14 -8.50 6.92 -4.90
N PRO A 15 -8.70 6.17 -3.80
CA PRO A 15 -9.81 5.25 -3.71
C PRO A 15 -11.09 6.04 -3.43
N ARG A 16 -11.84 6.34 -4.50
CA ARG A 16 -13.13 7.05 -4.42
C ARG A 16 -14.10 6.34 -3.46
N THR A 17 -14.04 5.01 -3.46
CA THR A 17 -14.74 4.11 -2.52
C THR A 17 -13.77 3.03 -2.04
N ASP A 18 -14.16 2.29 -0.99
CA ASP A 18 -13.41 1.12 -0.52
C ASP A 18 -13.47 -0.06 -1.52
N ASP A 19 -14.32 0.05 -2.55
CA ASP A 19 -14.54 -0.92 -3.64
C ASP A 19 -14.11 -0.36 -5.00
N ALA A 20 -13.16 0.58 -5.03
CA ALA A 20 -12.60 1.07 -6.29
C ALA A 20 -12.12 -0.12 -7.15
N PRO A 21 -12.33 -0.14 -8.47
CA PRO A 21 -12.03 -1.30 -9.31
C PRO A 21 -10.60 -1.84 -9.14
N TRP A 22 -9.61 -0.94 -9.05
CA TRP A 22 -8.21 -1.32 -8.84
C TRP A 22 -7.94 -1.87 -7.43
N LEU A 23 -8.69 -1.46 -6.39
CA LEU A 23 -8.59 -2.04 -5.04
C LEU A 23 -9.16 -3.46 -5.02
N VAL A 24 -10.27 -3.69 -5.73
CA VAL A 24 -10.85 -5.03 -5.90
C VAL A 24 -9.87 -5.93 -6.66
N GLU A 25 -9.30 -5.42 -7.75
CA GLU A 25 -8.27 -6.12 -8.50
C GLU A 25 -7.06 -6.46 -7.64
N LEU A 26 -6.59 -5.52 -6.80
CA LEU A 26 -5.51 -5.76 -5.85
C LEU A 26 -5.86 -6.85 -4.84
N ARG A 27 -7.09 -6.86 -4.29
CA ARG A 27 -7.53 -7.93 -3.37
C ARG A 27 -7.49 -9.29 -4.04
N LEU A 28 -8.00 -9.38 -5.27
CA LEU A 28 -8.01 -10.63 -6.03
C LEU A 28 -6.59 -11.13 -6.35
N ALA A 29 -5.72 -10.22 -6.79
CA ALA A 29 -4.34 -10.55 -7.11
C ALA A 29 -3.54 -11.00 -5.87
N LEU A 30 -3.77 -10.37 -4.73
CA LEU A 30 -3.17 -10.79 -3.46
C LEU A 30 -3.75 -12.12 -2.97
N ALA A 31 -5.04 -12.40 -3.21
CA ALA A 31 -5.65 -13.66 -2.83
C ALA A 31 -5.00 -14.87 -3.54
N GLU A 32 -4.53 -14.71 -4.78
CA GLU A 32 -3.77 -15.75 -5.50
C GLU A 32 -2.45 -16.13 -4.81
N VAL A 33 -1.92 -15.26 -3.96
CA VAL A 33 -0.70 -15.50 -3.17
C VAL A 33 -1.02 -15.67 -1.68
N GLY A 34 -2.28 -15.93 -1.34
CA GLY A 34 -2.73 -16.18 0.04
C GLY A 34 -2.72 -14.94 0.93
N LEU A 35 -2.85 -13.75 0.33
CA LEU A 35 -2.83 -12.48 1.04
C LEU A 35 -4.11 -11.67 0.80
N THR A 36 -4.36 -10.73 1.70
CA THR A 36 -5.29 -9.62 1.53
C THR A 36 -4.61 -8.35 2.04
N PHE A 37 -5.33 -7.24 2.03
CA PHE A 37 -4.82 -6.01 2.61
C PHE A 37 -5.90 -5.21 3.31
N ARG A 38 -5.43 -4.35 4.22
CA ARG A 38 -6.23 -3.26 4.78
C ARG A 38 -5.53 -1.92 4.59
N LEU A 39 -6.31 -0.88 4.29
CA LEU A 39 -5.83 0.50 4.42
C LEU A 39 -5.50 0.83 5.88
N THR A 40 -4.39 1.54 6.11
CA THR A 40 -4.08 2.05 7.46
C THR A 40 -5.14 3.03 7.95
N ALA A 41 -5.25 3.21 9.27
CA ALA A 41 -6.18 4.20 9.84
C ALA A 41 -5.93 5.62 9.32
N ALA A 42 -4.66 5.98 9.10
CA ALA A 42 -4.27 7.26 8.52
C ALA A 42 -4.77 7.41 7.07
N SER A 43 -4.55 6.40 6.21
CA SER A 43 -5.07 6.38 4.84
C SER A 43 -6.60 6.49 4.82
N ARG A 44 -7.31 5.71 5.65
CA ARG A 44 -8.79 5.75 5.74
C ARG A 44 -9.31 7.12 6.17
N ARG A 45 -8.70 7.76 7.18
CA ARG A 45 -9.08 9.10 7.63
C ARG A 45 -8.88 10.13 6.53
N ARG A 46 -7.73 10.07 5.84
CA ARG A 46 -7.40 10.95 4.71
C ARG A 46 -8.42 10.81 3.57
N THR A 47 -8.73 9.58 3.15
CA THR A 47 -9.75 9.32 2.12
C THR A 47 -11.11 9.85 2.52
N ARG A 48 -11.58 9.59 3.76
CA ARG A 48 -12.88 10.07 4.25
C ARG A 48 -13.02 11.59 4.20
N ARG A 49 -11.98 12.34 4.55
CA ARG A 49 -11.99 13.81 4.52
C ARG A 49 -12.20 14.37 3.11
N LEU A 50 -11.78 13.63 2.08
CA LEU A 50 -11.83 14.07 0.70
C LEU A 50 -12.95 13.41 -0.11
N ARG A 51 -13.83 12.61 0.51
CA ARG A 51 -14.95 11.94 -0.18
C ARG A 51 -15.95 12.91 -0.81
N SER A 52 -16.08 14.13 -0.29
CA SER A 52 -16.95 15.18 -0.84
C SER A 52 -16.28 16.02 -1.94
N THR A 53 -15.03 15.72 -2.30
CA THR A 53 -14.32 16.42 -3.38
C THR A 53 -14.93 16.01 -4.72
N GLY A 54 -15.36 16.97 -5.53
CA GLY A 54 -15.98 16.72 -6.84
C GLY A 54 -15.12 17.12 -8.04
N GLY A 55 -15.47 16.61 -9.23
CA GLY A 55 -14.95 17.07 -10.52
C GLY A 55 -13.43 16.95 -10.70
N ARG A 56 -12.81 17.98 -11.26
CA ARG A 56 -11.37 18.07 -11.63
C ARG A 56 -10.41 17.82 -10.47
N ALA A 57 -10.84 18.10 -9.23
CA ALA A 57 -10.02 17.83 -8.05
C ALA A 57 -9.88 16.32 -7.77
N LEU A 58 -10.84 15.48 -8.17
CA LEU A 58 -10.71 14.02 -8.06
C LEU A 58 -9.69 13.44 -9.03
N GLU A 59 -9.58 13.99 -10.24
CA GLU A 59 -8.59 13.55 -11.23
C GLU A 59 -7.17 13.88 -10.76
N LEU A 60 -6.97 15.09 -10.22
CA LEU A 60 -5.70 15.50 -9.62
C LEU A 60 -5.36 14.62 -8.41
N LEU A 61 -6.33 14.34 -7.55
CA LEU A 61 -6.13 13.43 -6.43
C LEU A 61 -5.74 12.04 -6.93
N ASP A 62 -6.40 11.47 -7.94
CA ASP A 62 -6.05 10.15 -8.45
C ASP A 62 -4.61 10.07 -8.99
N ALA A 63 -4.13 11.13 -9.65
CA ALA A 63 -2.78 11.20 -10.20
C ALA A 63 -1.68 11.29 -9.12
N MET A 64 -1.97 11.87 -7.95
CA MET A 64 -0.93 12.16 -6.94
C MET A 64 -1.12 11.42 -5.61
N TRP A 65 -2.25 10.74 -5.41
CA TRP A 65 -2.57 10.15 -4.13
C TRP A 65 -1.80 8.87 -3.87
N VAL A 66 -1.24 8.77 -2.66
CA VAL A 66 -0.59 7.56 -2.16
C VAL A 66 -1.21 7.13 -0.82
N SER A 67 -1.67 5.89 -0.78
CA SER A 67 -2.20 5.22 0.40
C SER A 67 -1.23 4.16 0.90
N THR A 68 -1.03 4.09 2.22
CA THR A 68 -0.36 2.93 2.83
C THR A 68 -1.38 1.84 3.11
N VAL A 69 -1.04 0.60 2.72
CA VAL A 69 -1.76 -0.62 3.06
C VAL A 69 -0.89 -1.54 3.91
N VAL A 70 -1.55 -2.36 4.71
CA VAL A 70 -0.93 -3.44 5.48
C VAL A 70 -1.41 -4.75 4.85
N LEU A 71 -0.45 -5.59 4.47
CA LEU A 71 -0.68 -6.94 3.99
C LEU A 71 -1.08 -7.81 5.17
N GLU A 72 -2.05 -8.69 4.94
CA GLU A 72 -2.53 -9.63 5.94
C GLU A 72 -2.68 -10.99 5.29
N PRO A 73 -2.40 -12.08 5.99
CA PRO A 73 -2.61 -13.40 5.44
C PRO A 73 -4.10 -13.67 5.27
N LEU A 74 -4.46 -14.27 4.14
CA LEU A 74 -5.81 -14.73 3.84
C LEU A 74 -6.03 -16.08 4.53
N VAL A 75 -6.09 -16.09 5.87
CA VAL A 75 -6.36 -17.30 6.65
C VAL A 75 -7.84 -17.38 7.04
N GLY A 76 -8.41 -18.57 6.88
CA GLY A 76 -9.68 -18.93 7.47
C GLY A 76 -9.61 -19.01 9.01
N PRO A 77 -10.75 -18.97 9.70
CA PRO A 77 -10.77 -19.08 11.15
C PRO A 77 -10.09 -20.39 11.62
N GLY A 78 -9.18 -20.30 12.59
CA GLY A 78 -8.52 -21.45 13.22
C GLY A 78 -7.17 -21.87 12.63
N VAL A 79 -6.66 -21.18 11.60
CA VAL A 79 -5.33 -21.46 11.02
C VAL A 79 -4.29 -20.53 11.64
N GLU A 80 -3.13 -21.09 12.03
CA GLU A 80 -1.96 -20.32 12.49
C GLU A 80 -1.61 -19.26 11.44
N ARG A 81 -1.40 -18.01 11.86
CA ARG A 81 -1.15 -16.90 10.93
C ARG A 81 0.16 -17.19 10.18
N PRO A 82 0.13 -17.47 8.86
CA PRO A 82 1.34 -17.72 8.12
C PRO A 82 2.21 -16.46 8.10
N GLU A 83 3.52 -16.66 7.99
CA GLU A 83 4.47 -15.57 7.87
C GLU A 83 4.13 -14.71 6.65
N ILE A 84 4.01 -13.40 6.86
CA ILE A 84 3.72 -12.47 5.75
C ILE A 84 4.99 -12.37 4.90
N PRO A 85 4.93 -12.67 3.59
CA PRO A 85 6.07 -12.51 2.71
C PRO A 85 6.61 -11.08 2.75
N GLN A 86 7.91 -10.95 2.46
CA GLN A 86 8.51 -9.64 2.29
C GLN A 86 7.78 -8.84 1.20
N ALA A 87 7.54 -7.56 1.44
CA ALA A 87 6.72 -6.73 0.56
C ALA A 87 7.29 -6.64 -0.87
N TRP A 88 8.61 -6.66 -1.03
CA TRP A 88 9.28 -6.69 -2.34
C TRP A 88 8.96 -7.95 -3.13
N TRP A 89 8.89 -9.11 -2.47
CA TRP A 89 8.55 -10.37 -3.12
C TRP A 89 7.13 -10.35 -3.67
N VAL A 90 6.19 -9.72 -2.93
CA VAL A 90 4.81 -9.55 -3.38
C VAL A 90 4.75 -8.67 -4.64
N ILE A 91 5.49 -7.56 -4.68
CA ILE A 91 5.55 -6.70 -5.88
C ILE A 91 6.13 -7.46 -7.06
N GLU A 92 7.25 -8.18 -6.90
CA GLU A 92 7.86 -8.98 -7.98
C GLU A 92 6.88 -10.03 -8.52
N ARG A 93 6.18 -10.73 -7.62
CA ARG A 93 5.19 -11.73 -8.00
C ARG A 93 4.05 -11.09 -8.79
N LEU A 94 3.55 -9.94 -8.35
CA LEU A 94 2.50 -9.20 -9.06
C LEU A 94 3.00 -8.66 -10.40
N ARG A 95 4.24 -8.19 -10.51
CA ARG A 95 4.79 -7.69 -11.78
C ARG A 95 4.78 -8.75 -12.87
N SER A 96 5.06 -10.01 -12.52
CA SER A 96 5.04 -11.13 -13.48
C SER A 96 3.63 -11.51 -13.98
N ARG A 97 2.58 -11.21 -13.22
CA ARG A 97 1.20 -11.68 -13.50
C ARG A 97 0.23 -10.56 -13.88
N ARG A 98 0.42 -9.37 -13.30
CA ARG A 98 -0.42 -8.19 -13.40
C ARG A 98 0.43 -6.91 -13.38
N PRO A 99 1.20 -6.64 -14.45
CA PRO A 99 2.17 -5.54 -14.49
C PRO A 99 1.55 -4.17 -14.23
N THR A 100 0.40 -3.88 -14.84
CA THR A 100 -0.31 -2.60 -14.66
C THR A 100 -0.74 -2.35 -13.21
N LEU A 101 -1.06 -3.41 -12.47
CA LEU A 101 -1.36 -3.31 -11.05
C LEU A 101 -0.08 -3.09 -10.23
N ALA A 102 1.00 -3.79 -10.58
CA ALA A 102 2.30 -3.65 -9.91
C ALA A 102 2.88 -2.24 -10.05
N ASP A 103 2.64 -1.56 -11.18
CA ASP A 103 3.07 -0.17 -11.41
C ASP A 103 2.45 0.83 -10.42
N ARG A 104 1.34 0.46 -9.77
CA ARG A 104 0.69 1.26 -8.73
C ARG A 104 1.27 1.00 -7.34
N LEU A 105 2.14 0.00 -7.18
CA LEU A 105 2.65 -0.45 -5.89
C LEU A 105 4.09 0.03 -5.69
N SER A 106 4.38 0.50 -4.47
CA SER A 106 5.76 0.80 -4.06
C SER A 106 6.01 0.30 -2.64
N LEU A 107 7.28 0.15 -2.28
CA LEU A 107 7.69 -0.26 -0.94
C LEU A 107 7.59 0.90 0.03
N VAL A 108 7.26 0.58 1.29
CA VAL A 108 7.39 1.55 2.38
C VAL A 108 8.82 1.49 2.89
N GLU A 109 9.56 2.58 2.72
CA GLU A 109 10.91 2.74 3.23
C GLU A 109 10.91 3.45 4.58
N THR A 110 11.76 2.97 5.48
CA THR A 110 12.21 3.69 6.67
C THR A 110 13.68 4.02 6.48
N ARG A 111 13.98 5.32 6.46
CA ARG A 111 15.36 5.80 6.52
C ARG A 111 15.69 6.02 7.99
N ARG A 112 16.66 5.28 8.51
CA ARG A 112 17.29 5.69 9.77
C ARG A 112 18.13 6.92 9.49
N PRO A 113 17.93 8.05 10.18
CA PRO A 113 18.88 9.14 10.11
C PRO A 113 20.26 8.60 10.54
N ALA A 114 21.30 8.99 9.82
CA ALA A 114 22.67 8.74 10.25
C ALA A 114 22.91 9.56 11.52
N THR A 115 22.67 8.93 12.68
CA THR A 115 22.82 9.40 14.07
C THR A 115 23.34 10.84 14.29
N MET A 116 22.49 11.72 14.83
CA MET A 116 22.57 12.23 16.21
C MET A 116 21.44 13.23 16.45
N GLY A 117 20.75 13.13 17.60
CA GLY A 117 19.81 14.14 18.08
C GLY A 117 18.34 13.83 17.82
N THR A 118 17.72 13.19 18.81
CA THR A 118 16.33 13.36 19.28
C THR A 118 15.35 14.17 18.42
N GLU A 119 14.82 13.65 17.30
CA GLU A 119 13.55 14.10 16.70
C GLU A 119 12.84 12.97 15.91
N PRO A 120 11.49 12.99 15.80
CA PRO A 120 10.71 11.81 15.47
C PRO A 120 10.76 11.42 13.97
N LEU A 121 10.64 10.11 13.75
CA LEU A 121 10.71 9.39 12.48
C LEU A 121 9.76 9.97 11.40
N GLY A 122 10.32 10.55 10.34
CA GLY A 122 9.59 10.91 9.12
C GLY A 122 9.46 9.72 8.16
N LEU A 123 8.26 9.48 7.65
CA LEU A 123 7.98 8.50 6.58
C LEU A 123 8.47 9.05 5.24
N VAL A 124 9.44 8.41 4.59
CA VAL A 124 9.92 8.79 3.25
C VAL A 124 9.31 7.86 2.21
N ILE A 125 8.57 8.43 1.27
CA ILE A 125 7.96 7.69 0.15
C ILE A 125 8.94 7.72 -1.02
N GLY A 126 9.54 6.57 -1.35
CA GLY A 126 10.31 6.38 -2.57
C GLY A 126 9.37 6.13 -3.76
N VAL A 127 9.43 6.99 -4.77
CA VAL A 127 8.80 6.74 -6.08
C VAL A 127 9.91 6.25 -7.01
N PRO A 128 9.82 5.05 -7.61
CA PRO A 128 10.80 4.60 -8.58
C PRO A 128 10.75 5.47 -9.85
N ALA A 129 11.93 5.73 -10.42
CA ALA A 129 12.13 6.48 -11.66
C ALA A 129 11.77 5.64 -12.90
#